data_AF-A0A1Y3UME3-F1
#
_entry.id   AF-A0A1Y3UME3-F1
#
_cell.length_a   1.000
_cell.length_b   1.000
_cell.length_c   1.000
_cell.angle_alpha   90.00
_cell.angle_beta   90.00
_cell.angle_gamma   90.00
#
_symmetry.space_group_name_H-M   'P 1'
#
loop_
_entity.id
_entity.type
_entity.pdbx_description
1 polymer ?
#
loop_
_entity_poly.entity_id
_entity_poly.type
_entity_poly.pdbx_seq_one_letter_code
_entity_poly.pdbx_strand_id
1 'polypeptide(L)'
;MSCAFTPEEQAYLASLPAVQSVSESTITYAPEFRATCMDRYYAGESPTEIFRSEGLDPALIGGKRIERCVSRWRHSIPPRDTPTPPAKRDLLVENRMLRSQVAALEGLVELAHARENRAVRKARRFELIEELRERVDDFSLAAACGVLGVSEGGYYHWRAQRAAWADAARQDGPGGAHGDPDAGPDGAPDASDPRK
;
A
#
# COMPACT_ATOMS: atom_id res chain seq x y z
N MET A 1 47.05 -4.51 7.19
CA MET A 1 47.86 -5.72 7.40
C MET A 1 46.93 -6.92 7.34
N SER A 2 46.96 -7.69 6.26
CA SER A 2 46.30 -8.99 6.16
C SER A 2 47.24 -10.02 6.80
N CYS A 3 46.94 -10.42 8.03
CA CYS A 3 47.55 -11.62 8.61
C CYS A 3 46.92 -12.82 7.91
N ALA A 4 47.76 -13.63 7.24
CA ALA A 4 47.33 -14.89 6.69
C ALA A 4 47.07 -15.89 7.83
N PHE A 5 46.05 -16.74 7.68
CA PHE A 5 45.77 -17.84 8.59
C PHE A 5 46.87 -18.90 8.48
N THR A 6 47.30 -19.44 9.61
CA THR A 6 48.24 -20.57 9.61
C THR A 6 47.55 -21.83 9.03
N PRO A 7 48.31 -22.81 8.52
CA PRO A 7 47.72 -24.07 8.04
C PRO A 7 46.87 -24.79 9.09
N GLU A 8 47.27 -24.69 10.37
CA GLU A 8 46.53 -25.26 11.51
C GLU A 8 45.21 -24.53 11.75
N GLU A 9 45.21 -23.19 11.71
CA GLU A 9 44.00 -22.38 11.81
C GLU A 9 43.05 -22.65 10.65
N GLN A 10 43.58 -22.81 9.43
CA GLN A 10 42.78 -23.13 8.25
C GLN A 10 42.13 -24.52 8.37
N ALA A 11 42.88 -25.53 8.84
CA ALA A 11 42.35 -26.87 9.07
C ALA A 11 41.27 -26.87 10.15
N TYR A 12 41.47 -26.13 11.24
CA TYR A 12 40.47 -25.96 12.29
C TYR A 12 39.20 -25.31 11.73
N LEU A 13 39.33 -24.15 11.07
CA LEU A 13 38.18 -23.42 10.51
C LEU A 13 37.43 -24.25 9.46
N ALA A 14 38.14 -25.02 8.63
CA ALA A 14 37.53 -25.90 7.63
C ALA A 14 36.79 -27.09 8.24
N SER A 15 37.04 -27.44 9.51
CA SER A 15 36.32 -28.50 10.22
C SER A 15 34.96 -28.04 10.77
N LEU A 16 34.72 -26.72 10.86
CA LEU A 16 33.50 -26.17 11.44
C LEU A 16 32.34 -26.21 10.43
N PRO A 17 31.12 -26.63 10.84
CA PRO A 17 29.95 -26.66 9.94
C PRO A 17 29.53 -25.27 9.46
N ALA A 18 29.89 -24.21 10.20
CA ALA A 18 29.63 -22.83 9.83
C ALA A 18 30.47 -22.35 8.63
N VAL A 19 31.50 -23.10 8.23
CA VAL A 19 32.48 -22.72 7.22
C VAL A 19 32.37 -23.64 6.01
N GLN A 20 32.19 -23.03 4.83
CA GLN A 20 32.13 -23.74 3.55
C GLN A 20 33.53 -23.97 2.97
N SER A 21 34.40 -22.96 3.05
CA SER A 21 35.80 -23.07 2.62
C SER A 21 36.66 -21.99 3.24
N VAL A 22 37.97 -22.26 3.36
CA VAL A 22 38.96 -21.33 3.89
C VAL A 22 40.13 -21.24 2.92
N SER A 23 40.58 -20.02 2.66
CA SER A 23 41.87 -19.74 2.03
C SER A 23 42.78 -19.02 3.03
N GLU A 24 44.03 -18.76 2.63
CA GLU A 24 45.02 -18.05 3.46
C GLU A 24 44.51 -16.76 4.10
N SER A 25 43.53 -16.06 3.52
CA SER A 25 42.99 -14.81 4.08
C SER A 25 41.46 -14.72 4.09
N THR A 26 40.78 -15.60 3.37
CA THR A 26 39.33 -15.50 3.16
C THR A 26 38.61 -16.71 3.72
N ILE A 27 37.52 -16.46 4.44
CA ILE A 27 36.61 -17.50 4.91
C ILE A 27 35.32 -17.36 4.11
N THR A 28 34.90 -18.43 3.47
CA THR A 28 33.58 -18.57 2.87
C THR A 28 32.67 -19.26 3.87
N TYR A 29 31.68 -18.54 4.37
CA TYR A 29 30.72 -19.08 5.34
C TYR A 29 29.63 -19.90 4.65
N ALA A 30 29.18 -20.97 5.31
CA ALA A 30 28.07 -21.78 4.84
C ALA A 30 26.77 -20.94 4.69
N PRO A 31 25.98 -21.11 3.61
CA PRO A 31 24.72 -20.38 3.42
C PRO A 31 23.75 -20.51 4.60
N GLU A 32 23.67 -21.70 5.19
CA GLU A 32 22.82 -22.04 6.33
C GLU A 32 23.23 -21.23 7.56
N PHE A 33 24.52 -21.20 7.87
CA PHE A 33 25.05 -20.39 8.97
C PHE A 33 24.76 -18.90 8.76
N ARG A 34 24.90 -18.37 7.54
CA ARG A 34 24.57 -16.96 7.25
C ARG A 34 23.11 -16.66 7.57
N ALA A 35 22.19 -17.54 7.16
CA ALA A 35 20.76 -17.38 7.43
C ALA A 35 20.47 -17.41 8.93
N THR A 36 20.94 -18.44 9.64
CA THR A 36 20.75 -18.57 11.09
C THR A 36 21.41 -17.42 11.87
N CYS A 37 22.59 -16.97 11.44
CA CYS A 37 23.27 -15.83 12.06
C CYS A 37 22.45 -14.55 11.91
N MET A 38 21.87 -14.29 10.73
CA MET A 38 21.05 -13.11 10.52
C MET A 38 19.73 -13.18 11.30
N ASP A 39 19.09 -14.35 11.35
CA ASP A 39 17.88 -14.56 12.13
C ASP A 39 18.12 -14.25 13.63
N ARG A 40 19.21 -14.77 14.22
CA ARG A 40 19.61 -14.49 15.62
C ARG A 40 20.03 -13.03 15.85
N TYR A 41 20.75 -12.44 14.90
CA TYR A 41 21.14 -11.03 14.96
C TYR A 41 19.92 -10.11 14.97
N TYR A 42 18.90 -10.40 14.15
CA TYR A 42 17.65 -9.65 14.16
C TYR A 42 16.81 -9.87 15.42
N ALA A 43 16.96 -11.02 16.09
CA ALA A 43 16.41 -11.25 17.43
C ALA A 43 17.15 -10.48 18.55
N GLY A 44 18.25 -9.78 18.22
CA GLY A 44 18.99 -8.90 19.13
C GLY A 44 20.26 -9.52 19.74
N GLU A 45 20.63 -10.73 19.32
CA GLU A 45 21.88 -11.35 19.77
C GLU A 45 23.11 -10.66 19.18
N SER A 46 24.21 -10.61 19.95
CA SER A 46 25.46 -9.99 19.50
C SER A 46 26.11 -10.83 18.39
N PRO A 47 26.51 -10.24 17.24
CA PRO A 47 27.29 -10.93 16.21
C PRO A 47 28.48 -11.72 16.74
N THR A 48 29.17 -11.16 17.73
CA THR A 48 30.34 -11.75 18.36
C THR A 48 29.98 -13.05 19.11
N GLU A 49 28.82 -13.09 19.76
CA GLU A 49 28.35 -14.25 20.52
C GLU A 49 27.85 -15.36 19.59
N ILE A 50 27.14 -14.99 18.52
CA ILE A 50 26.66 -15.93 17.49
C ILE A 50 27.86 -16.63 16.83
N PHE A 51 28.89 -15.90 16.45
CA PHE A 51 30.09 -16.49 15.85
C PHE A 51 30.83 -17.37 16.87
N ARG A 52 30.97 -16.91 18.12
CA ARG A 52 31.60 -17.71 19.18
C ARG A 52 30.86 -19.02 19.44
N SER A 53 29.53 -19.06 19.38
CA SER A 53 28.76 -20.30 19.59
C SER A 53 29.03 -21.36 18.53
N GLU A 54 29.50 -20.96 17.33
CA GLU A 54 29.86 -21.87 16.23
C GLU A 54 31.36 -22.18 16.17
N GLY A 55 32.13 -21.85 17.21
CA GLY A 55 33.59 -22.05 17.24
C GLY A 55 34.39 -20.98 16.46
N LEU A 56 33.72 -19.92 15.97
CA LEU A 56 34.33 -18.82 15.24
C LEU A 56 34.73 -17.70 16.21
N ASP A 57 35.77 -17.95 17.02
CA ASP A 57 36.17 -17.00 18.08
C ASP A 57 36.63 -15.65 17.47
N PRO A 58 36.13 -14.50 17.98
CA PRO A 58 36.61 -13.16 17.64
C PRO A 58 38.13 -12.96 17.78
N ALA A 59 38.81 -13.71 18.66
CA ALA A 59 40.27 -13.68 18.80
C ALA A 59 40.97 -14.32 17.59
N LEU A 60 40.36 -15.36 17.00
CA LEU A 60 40.88 -16.08 15.83
C LEU A 60 40.53 -15.35 14.52
N ILE A 61 39.26 -14.96 14.35
CA ILE A 61 38.77 -14.39 13.09
C ILE A 61 38.87 -12.86 13.08
N GLY A 62 38.90 -12.23 14.24
CA GLY A 62 38.91 -10.78 14.41
C GLY A 62 37.49 -10.20 14.48
N GLY A 63 37.17 -9.53 15.58
CA GLY A 63 35.86 -8.88 15.79
C GLY A 63 35.45 -7.92 14.67
N LYS A 64 36.40 -7.15 14.11
CA LYS A 64 36.14 -6.24 12.97
C LYS A 64 35.78 -6.96 11.68
N ARG A 65 36.17 -8.23 11.51
CA ARG A 65 35.74 -9.04 10.36
C ARG A 65 34.32 -9.54 10.56
N ILE A 66 33.95 -9.94 11.77
CA ILE A 66 32.58 -10.34 12.14
C ILE A 66 31.61 -9.17 11.87
N GLU A 67 31.91 -7.98 12.40
CA GLU A 67 31.09 -6.77 12.18
C GLU A 67 30.89 -6.49 10.68
N ARG A 68 31.97 -6.56 9.87
CA ARG A 68 31.90 -6.36 8.42
C ARG A 68 31.12 -7.44 7.69
N CYS A 69 31.16 -8.69 8.15
CA CYS A 69 30.36 -9.76 7.58
C CYS A 69 28.86 -9.51 7.82
N VAL A 70 28.47 -9.27 9.07
CA VAL A 70 27.06 -9.02 9.43
C VAL A 70 26.54 -7.75 8.77
N SER A 71 27.34 -6.68 8.73
CA SER A 71 26.96 -5.45 8.01
C SER A 71 26.68 -5.70 6.53
N ARG A 72 27.51 -6.51 5.85
CA ARG A 72 27.26 -6.89 4.45
C ARG A 72 26.01 -7.76 4.31
N TRP A 73 25.84 -8.77 5.16
CA TRP A 73 24.69 -9.67 5.09
C TRP A 73 23.37 -8.99 5.40
N ARG A 74 23.36 -7.98 6.29
CA ARG A 74 22.18 -7.15 6.57
C ARG A 74 21.58 -6.49 5.33
N HIS A 75 22.40 -6.15 4.34
CA HIS A 75 21.91 -5.55 3.09
C HIS A 75 21.33 -6.59 2.13
N SER A 76 21.76 -7.85 2.21
CA SER A 76 21.31 -8.93 1.30
C SER A 76 20.24 -9.84 1.89
N ILE A 77 20.16 -9.93 3.23
CA ILE A 77 19.27 -10.83 3.97
C ILE A 77 18.45 -9.95 4.93
N PRO A 78 17.29 -9.41 4.48
CA PRO A 78 16.40 -8.68 5.37
C PRO A 78 15.77 -9.61 6.41
N PRO A 79 15.25 -9.08 7.54
CA PRO A 79 14.49 -9.88 8.50
C PRO A 79 13.31 -10.57 7.81
N ARG A 80 13.05 -11.84 8.14
CA ARG A 80 11.94 -12.61 7.53
C ARG A 80 10.57 -11.94 7.69
N ASP A 81 10.36 -11.27 8.82
CA ASP A 81 9.07 -10.66 9.16
C ASP A 81 8.99 -9.17 8.81
N THR A 82 10.00 -8.60 8.15
CA THR A 82 9.83 -7.24 7.61
C THR A 82 9.01 -7.31 6.34
N PRO A 83 7.82 -6.68 6.29
CA PRO A 83 7.10 -6.52 5.04
C PRO A 83 8.04 -5.80 4.07
N THR A 84 8.21 -6.35 2.87
CA THR A 84 8.93 -5.65 1.81
C THR A 84 8.34 -4.25 1.66
N PRO A 85 9.13 -3.18 1.79
CA PRO A 85 8.59 -1.83 1.67
C PRO A 85 7.90 -1.69 0.32
N PRO A 86 6.64 -1.19 0.29
CA PRO A 86 5.93 -1.00 -0.97
C PRO A 86 6.72 -0.07 -1.88
N ALA A 87 6.62 -0.28 -3.19
CA ALA A 87 7.30 0.60 -4.12
C ALA A 87 6.75 2.02 -3.96
N LYS A 88 7.59 3.04 -4.20
CA LYS A 88 7.18 4.46 -4.09
C LYS A 88 5.93 4.77 -4.94
N ARG A 89 5.76 4.09 -6.08
CA ARG A 89 4.58 4.22 -6.93
C ARG A 89 3.31 3.72 -6.23
N ASP A 90 3.40 2.59 -5.53
CA ASP A 90 2.28 2.00 -4.82
C ASP A 90 1.83 2.90 -3.67
N LEU A 91 2.79 3.48 -2.93
CA LEU A 91 2.51 4.47 -1.88
C LEU A 91 1.79 5.72 -2.41
N LEU A 92 2.17 6.21 -3.60
CA LEU A 92 1.51 7.36 -4.22
C LEU A 92 0.07 7.05 -4.62
N VAL A 93 -0.16 5.86 -5.17
CA VAL A 93 -1.51 5.38 -5.52
C VAL A 93 -2.37 5.21 -4.27
N GLU A 94 -1.81 4.62 -3.21
CA GLU A 94 -2.49 4.46 -1.92
C GLU A 94 -2.82 5.81 -1.28
N ASN A 95 -1.87 6.75 -1.26
CA ASN A 95 -2.11 8.08 -0.68
C ASN A 95 -3.20 8.85 -1.43
N ARG A 96 -3.24 8.73 -2.76
CA ARG A 96 -4.32 9.30 -3.59
C ARG A 96 -5.68 8.71 -3.23
N MET A 97 -5.76 7.38 -3.04
CA MET A 97 -6.99 6.72 -2.61
C MET A 97 -7.43 7.16 -1.21
N LEU A 98 -6.51 7.16 -0.24
CA LEU A 98 -6.82 7.56 1.14
C LEU A 98 -7.32 9.01 1.22
N ARG A 99 -6.69 9.94 0.50
CA ARG A 99 -7.15 11.34 0.44
C ARG A 99 -8.56 11.45 -0.15
N SER A 100 -8.84 10.68 -1.20
CA SER A 100 -10.17 10.64 -1.82
C SER A 100 -11.22 10.09 -0.84
N GLN A 101 -10.88 9.03 -0.09
CA GLN A 101 -11.76 8.44 0.94
C GLN A 101 -12.05 9.43 2.07
N VAL A 102 -11.03 10.13 2.57
CA VAL A 102 -11.20 11.12 3.64
C VAL A 102 -12.12 12.26 3.19
N ALA A 103 -11.87 12.85 2.02
CA ALA A 103 -12.70 13.93 1.50
C ALA A 103 -14.17 13.50 1.32
N ALA A 104 -14.39 12.25 0.92
CA ALA A 104 -15.72 11.73 0.72
C ALA A 104 -16.43 11.38 2.05
N LEU A 105 -15.71 10.88 3.05
CA LEU A 105 -16.22 10.70 4.41
C LEU A 105 -16.57 12.05 5.06
N GLU A 106 -15.73 13.06 4.89
CA GLU A 106 -16.02 14.44 5.31
C GLU A 106 -17.29 14.95 4.63
N GLY A 107 -17.44 14.72 3.31
CA GLY A 107 -18.67 15.02 2.59
C GLY A 107 -19.90 14.28 3.12
N LEU A 108 -19.76 13.01 3.52
CA LEU A 108 -20.85 12.26 4.15
C LEU A 108 -21.20 12.80 5.54
N VAL A 109 -20.21 13.21 6.32
CA VAL A 109 -20.41 13.83 7.63
C VAL A 109 -21.12 15.17 7.48
N GLU A 110 -20.74 16.01 6.53
CA GLU A 110 -21.45 17.24 6.16
C GLU A 110 -22.89 16.94 5.70
N LEU A 111 -23.10 15.92 4.86
CA LEU A 111 -24.44 15.49 4.44
C LEU A 111 -25.27 14.91 5.59
N ALA A 112 -24.65 14.28 6.57
CA ALA A 112 -25.31 13.76 7.76
C ALA A 112 -25.66 14.89 8.74
N HIS A 113 -24.78 15.89 8.89
CA HIS A 113 -25.04 17.11 9.65
C HIS A 113 -26.13 17.97 9.00
N ALA A 114 -26.21 17.99 7.67
CA ALA A 114 -27.33 18.61 6.95
C ALA A 114 -28.66 17.84 7.09
N ARG A 115 -28.69 16.67 7.78
CA ARG A 115 -29.79 15.71 7.78
C ARG A 115 -30.20 15.25 9.18
N GLU A 116 -30.73 16.20 9.94
CA GLU A 116 -31.96 15.93 10.70
C GLU A 116 -33.02 15.39 9.70
N ASN A 117 -33.58 14.21 9.95
CA ASN A 117 -33.33 13.07 9.05
C ASN A 117 -34.50 12.59 8.15
N ARG A 118 -34.36 12.66 6.81
CA ARG A 118 -34.82 11.62 5.85
C ARG A 118 -34.22 11.79 4.44
N ALA A 119 -33.73 10.71 3.84
CA ALA A 119 -33.55 10.57 2.39
C ALA A 119 -32.75 11.64 1.63
N VAL A 120 -31.40 11.73 1.64
CA VAL A 120 -30.70 12.57 0.64
C VAL A 120 -31.06 12.03 -0.75
N ARG A 121 -31.84 12.82 -1.50
CA ARG A 121 -32.32 12.49 -2.84
C ARG A 121 -31.14 12.23 -3.77
N LYS A 122 -31.30 11.27 -4.69
CA LYS A 122 -30.24 10.84 -5.63
C LYS A 122 -29.68 12.01 -6.45
N ALA A 123 -30.54 12.95 -6.88
CA ALA A 123 -30.13 14.17 -7.58
C ALA A 123 -29.18 15.05 -6.77
N ARG A 124 -29.43 15.24 -5.47
CA ARG A 124 -28.55 16.04 -4.59
C ARG A 124 -27.16 15.42 -4.46
N ARG A 125 -27.06 14.09 -4.54
CA ARG A 125 -25.76 13.40 -4.54
C ARG A 125 -24.97 13.67 -5.82
N PHE A 126 -25.64 13.76 -6.97
CA PHE A 126 -24.97 14.13 -8.22
C PHE A 126 -24.58 15.62 -8.27
N GLU A 127 -25.37 16.51 -7.66
CA GLU A 127 -24.99 17.92 -7.50
C GLU A 127 -23.72 18.07 -6.67
N LEU A 128 -23.63 17.36 -5.55
CA LEU A 128 -22.43 17.37 -4.73
C LEU A 128 -21.19 16.88 -5.49
N ILE A 129 -21.35 15.93 -6.42
CA ILE A 129 -20.25 15.48 -7.30
C ILE A 129 -19.73 16.62 -8.19
N GLU A 130 -20.60 17.46 -8.75
CA GLU A 130 -20.15 18.64 -9.52
C GLU A 130 -19.48 19.67 -8.61
N GLU A 131 -20.05 19.96 -7.44
CA GLU A 131 -19.47 20.90 -6.45
C GLU A 131 -18.05 20.45 -6.02
N LEU A 132 -17.85 19.14 -5.82
CA LEU A 132 -16.53 18.57 -5.47
C LEU A 132 -15.55 18.63 -6.64
N ARG A 133 -16.02 18.37 -7.86
CA ARG A 133 -15.20 18.44 -9.07
C ARG A 133 -14.63 19.84 -9.31
N GLU A 134 -15.37 20.88 -8.95
CA GLU A 134 -14.93 22.27 -9.08
C GLU A 134 -13.98 22.71 -7.96
N ARG A 135 -14.13 22.16 -6.75
CA ARG A 135 -13.38 22.58 -5.56
C ARG A 135 -12.09 21.80 -5.33
N VAL A 136 -12.00 20.55 -5.80
CA VAL A 136 -10.90 19.64 -5.49
C VAL A 136 -10.02 19.39 -6.71
N ASP A 137 -8.76 19.83 -6.64
CA ASP A 137 -7.73 19.46 -7.61
C ASP A 137 -7.43 17.93 -7.56
N ASP A 138 -7.26 17.29 -8.72
CA ASP A 138 -7.12 15.82 -8.89
C ASP A 138 -8.35 14.99 -8.44
N PHE A 139 -9.55 15.48 -8.71
CA PHE A 139 -10.82 14.81 -8.43
C PHE A 139 -10.97 13.42 -9.10
N SER A 140 -11.45 12.44 -8.34
CA SER A 140 -11.78 11.08 -8.82
C SER A 140 -13.29 10.80 -8.75
N LEU A 141 -13.91 10.69 -9.93
CA LEU A 141 -15.34 10.42 -10.06
C LEU A 141 -15.75 9.07 -9.47
N ALA A 142 -14.97 8.02 -9.72
CA ALA A 142 -15.25 6.67 -9.26
C ALA A 142 -15.32 6.60 -7.71
N ALA A 143 -14.39 7.28 -7.04
CA ALA A 143 -14.35 7.34 -5.58
C ALA A 143 -15.55 8.11 -5.01
N ALA A 144 -15.89 9.26 -5.60
CA ALA A 144 -17.03 10.06 -5.17
C ALA A 144 -18.36 9.30 -5.37
N CYS A 145 -18.54 8.62 -6.51
CA CYS A 145 -19.69 7.78 -6.79
C CYS A 145 -19.83 6.62 -5.78
N GLY A 146 -18.72 5.92 -5.48
CA GLY A 146 -18.70 4.82 -4.52
C GLY A 146 -19.15 5.24 -3.12
N VAL A 147 -18.69 6.40 -2.64
CA VAL A 147 -19.01 6.89 -1.29
C VAL A 147 -20.43 7.45 -1.21
N LEU A 148 -20.93 8.07 -2.28
CA LEU A 148 -22.30 8.59 -2.33
C LEU A 148 -23.34 7.50 -2.69
N GLY A 149 -22.91 6.27 -2.95
CA GLY A 149 -23.77 5.14 -3.27
C GLY A 149 -24.53 5.34 -4.59
N VAL A 150 -23.86 5.88 -5.60
CA VAL A 150 -24.41 6.09 -6.96
C VAL A 150 -23.47 5.49 -8.01
N SER A 151 -23.99 5.12 -9.18
CA SER A 151 -23.16 4.61 -10.28
C SER A 151 -22.62 5.75 -11.14
N GLU A 152 -21.41 5.57 -11.69
CA GLU A 152 -20.81 6.53 -12.63
C GLU A 152 -21.68 6.74 -13.86
N GLY A 153 -22.24 5.66 -14.42
CA GLY A 153 -23.19 5.74 -15.54
C GLY A 153 -24.44 6.54 -15.20
N GLY A 154 -24.95 6.41 -13.97
CA GLY A 154 -26.08 7.21 -13.48
C GLY A 154 -25.77 8.70 -13.39
N TYR A 155 -24.56 9.05 -12.97
CA TYR A 155 -24.08 10.43 -12.94
C TYR A 155 -23.98 11.03 -14.36
N TYR A 156 -23.36 10.33 -15.31
CA TYR A 156 -23.23 10.84 -16.68
C TYR A 156 -24.59 11.01 -17.37
N HIS A 157 -25.52 10.07 -17.14
CA HIS A 157 -26.89 10.17 -17.65
C HIS A 157 -27.64 11.36 -17.05
N TRP A 158 -27.58 11.54 -15.74
CA TRP A 158 -28.18 12.69 -15.06
C TRP A 158 -27.59 14.02 -15.56
N ARG A 159 -26.26 14.08 -15.76
CA ARG A 159 -25.57 15.28 -16.25
C ARG A 159 -25.99 15.64 -17.67
N ALA A 160 -26.17 14.63 -18.54
CA ALA A 160 -26.66 14.80 -19.90
C ALA A 160 -28.11 15.33 -19.93
N GLN A 161 -29.00 14.77 -19.10
CA GLN A 161 -30.38 15.26 -18.97
C GLN A 161 -30.44 16.70 -18.48
N ARG A 162 -29.61 17.04 -17.48
CA ARG A 162 -29.54 18.40 -16.93
C ARG A 162 -29.06 19.42 -17.96
N ALA A 163 -28.12 19.05 -18.83
CA ALA A 163 -27.68 19.91 -19.94
C ALA A 163 -28.81 20.11 -20.97
N ALA A 164 -29.52 19.03 -21.34
CA ALA A 164 -30.65 19.10 -22.26
C ALA A 164 -31.80 19.98 -21.72
N TRP A 165 -32.08 19.94 -20.42
CA TRP A 165 -33.07 20.82 -19.77
C TRP A 165 -32.63 22.28 -19.75
N ALA A 166 -31.34 22.56 -19.54
CA ALA A 166 -30.81 23.91 -19.62
C ALA A 166 -30.89 24.47 -21.05
N ASP A 167 -30.72 23.62 -22.07
CA ASP A 167 -30.87 23.99 -23.48
C ASP A 167 -32.35 24.23 -23.87
N ALA A 168 -33.28 23.40 -23.38
CA ALA A 168 -34.71 23.54 -23.62
C ALA A 168 -35.30 24.79 -22.93
N ALA A 169 -34.89 25.08 -21.68
CA ALA A 169 -35.32 26.28 -20.95
C ALA A 169 -34.80 27.59 -21.56
N ARG A 170 -33.78 27.53 -22.43
CA ARG A 170 -33.32 28.70 -23.22
C ARG A 170 -34.15 28.91 -24.48
N GLN A 171 -34.85 27.89 -24.97
CA GLN A 171 -35.62 27.91 -26.21
C GLN A 171 -37.10 28.24 -25.97
N ASP A 172 -37.67 27.75 -24.87
CA ASP A 172 -39.03 28.09 -24.44
C ASP A 172 -38.99 29.18 -23.36
N GLY A 173 -39.48 30.39 -23.68
CA GLY A 173 -39.63 31.50 -22.71
C GLY A 173 -40.48 31.12 -21.48
N PRO A 174 -40.57 31.97 -20.43
CA PRO A 174 -40.95 31.56 -19.08
C PRO A 174 -42.43 31.16 -19.00
N GLY A 175 -42.73 29.89 -19.25
CA GLY A 175 -44.09 29.39 -19.35
C GLY A 175 -44.17 27.89 -19.62
N GLY A 176 -43.35 27.08 -18.94
CA GLY A 176 -43.40 25.62 -19.02
C GLY A 176 -43.56 25.01 -17.63
N ALA A 177 -44.71 24.37 -17.40
CA ALA A 177 -45.10 23.78 -16.12
C ALA A 177 -44.05 22.79 -15.56
N HIS A 178 -43.76 22.91 -14.26
CA HIS A 178 -42.94 21.96 -13.51
C HIS A 178 -43.64 20.59 -13.42
N GLY A 179 -43.10 19.60 -14.15
CA GLY A 179 -43.34 18.19 -13.88
C GLY A 179 -42.32 17.67 -12.87
N ASP A 180 -42.80 16.99 -11.84
CA ASP A 180 -42.01 16.41 -10.76
C ASP A 180 -40.99 15.39 -11.32
N PRO A 181 -39.67 15.53 -11.06
CA PRO A 181 -38.64 14.63 -11.59
C PRO A 181 -38.69 13.19 -11.02
N ASP A 182 -39.66 12.86 -10.16
CA ASP A 182 -39.81 11.52 -9.56
C ASP A 182 -40.67 10.56 -10.40
N ALA A 183 -41.24 11.00 -11.53
CA ALA A 183 -41.94 10.11 -12.47
C ALA A 183 -40.96 9.42 -13.44
N GLY A 184 -40.09 8.55 -12.92
CA GLY A 184 -39.35 7.55 -13.69
C GLY A 184 -39.97 6.16 -13.51
N PRO A 185 -39.93 5.28 -14.52
CA PRO A 185 -40.70 4.04 -14.53
C PRO A 185 -40.24 3.12 -13.40
N ASP A 186 -41.20 2.65 -12.61
CA ASP A 186 -41.08 1.43 -11.83
C ASP A 186 -40.54 0.30 -12.72
N GLY A 187 -39.50 -0.37 -12.23
CA GLY A 187 -39.13 -1.70 -12.68
C GLY A 187 -38.14 -1.78 -13.85
N ALA A 188 -36.87 -1.98 -13.51
CA ALA A 188 -36.02 -2.91 -14.24
C ALA A 188 -35.19 -3.70 -13.22
N PRO A 189 -35.16 -5.04 -13.33
CA PRO A 189 -34.67 -5.91 -12.26
C PRO A 189 -33.14 -5.85 -12.13
N ASP A 190 -32.70 -5.98 -10.88
CA ASP A 190 -31.34 -6.26 -10.50
C ASP A 190 -30.89 -7.58 -11.14
N ALA A 191 -29.91 -7.48 -12.04
CA ALA A 191 -29.23 -8.60 -12.66
C ALA A 191 -27.73 -8.44 -12.37
N SER A 192 -27.31 -8.83 -11.18
CA SER A 192 -26.55 -10.08 -11.00
C SER A 192 -26.02 -10.18 -9.56
N ASP A 193 -26.84 -10.79 -8.72
CA ASP A 193 -26.39 -11.75 -7.71
C ASP A 193 -25.82 -12.97 -8.45
N PRO A 194 -24.59 -13.46 -8.17
CA PRO A 194 -24.22 -14.80 -8.58
C PRO A 194 -24.86 -15.83 -7.62
N ARG A 195 -26.19 -15.84 -7.59
CA ARG A 195 -27.06 -16.97 -7.31
C ARG A 195 -28.32 -16.85 -8.17
N LYS A 196 -28.20 -17.51 -9.33
CA LYS A 196 -29.21 -17.78 -10.37
C LYS A 196 -29.58 -16.61 -11.28
#